data_AF-A0A485BIN1-F1
#
_entry.id   AF-A0A485BIN1-F1
#
_cell.length_a   1.000
_cell.length_b   1.000
_cell.length_c   1.000
_cell.angle_alpha   90.00
_cell.angle_beta   90.00
_cell.angle_gamma   90.00
#
_symmetry.space_group_name_H-M   'P 1'
#
loop_
_entity.id
_entity.type
_entity.pdbx_description
1 polymer ?
#
loop_
_entity_poly.entity_id
_entity_poly.type
_entity_poly.pdbx_seq_one_letter_code
_entity_poly.pdbx_strand_id
1 'polypeptide(L)'
;MGFSSDMETEGGLVHLALAFNPSHLEIVSPVVIGSVRARLDRLDEPSSNKVLPITIHGDAAITGQGVVQETLNMSKARGYEVGGTVRIVINNQVGFTTSNPLDARSTAVLYRYR
;
A
#
# COMPACT_ATOMS: atom_id res chain seq x y z
N MET A 1 -12.10 10.13 -3.28
CA MET A 1 -11.72 10.88 -4.48
C MET A 1 -10.32 10.43 -4.88
N GLY A 2 -10.08 10.10 -6.14
CA GLY A 2 -8.74 9.90 -6.68
C GLY A 2 -8.27 11.17 -7.38
N PHE A 3 -6.99 11.20 -7.73
CA PHE A 3 -6.36 12.38 -8.35
C PHE A 3 -5.20 11.95 -9.25
N SER A 4 -4.86 12.76 -10.24
CA SER A 4 -3.69 12.53 -11.06
C SER A 4 -3.06 13.85 -11.49
N SER A 5 -1.73 13.91 -11.49
CA SER A 5 -0.96 15.10 -11.84
C SER A 5 0.48 14.72 -12.15
N ASP A 6 1.13 15.48 -13.02
CA ASP A 6 2.58 15.38 -13.19
C ASP A 6 3.26 16.35 -12.21
N MET A 7 4.37 15.92 -11.62
CA MET A 7 5.17 16.69 -10.67
C MET A 7 6.62 16.74 -11.16
N GLU A 8 7.20 17.93 -11.15
CA GLU A 8 8.61 18.12 -11.49
C GLU A 8 9.49 17.69 -10.31
N THR A 9 10.54 16.92 -10.63
CA THR A 9 11.56 16.47 -9.67
C THR A 9 12.94 16.75 -10.26
N GLU A 10 13.99 16.67 -9.45
CA GLU A 10 15.38 16.79 -9.94
C GLU A 10 15.70 15.77 -11.05
N GLY A 11 15.04 14.60 -11.04
CA GLY A 11 15.20 13.55 -12.05
C GLY A 11 14.28 13.68 -13.27
N GLY A 12 13.51 14.77 -13.38
CA GLY A 12 12.53 15.00 -14.43
C GLY A 12 11.08 14.87 -13.96
N LEU A 13 10.15 14.86 -14.92
CA LEU A 13 8.72 14.77 -14.64
C LEU A 13 8.31 13.37 -14.17
N VAL A 14 7.57 13.31 -13.07
CA VAL A 14 7.00 12.08 -12.51
C VAL A 14 5.48 12.18 -12.51
N HIS A 15 4.84 11.15 -13.06
CA HIS A 15 3.38 11.04 -13.05
C HIS A 15 2.86 10.48 -11.73
N LEU A 16 2.06 11.27 -11.01
CA LEU A 16 1.41 10.88 -9.76
C LEU A 16 -0.04 10.44 -10.03
N ALA A 17 -0.44 9.34 -9.39
CA ALA A 17 -1.80 8.83 -9.42
C ALA A 17 -2.23 8.39 -8.03
N LEU A 18 -3.27 9.03 -7.50
CA LEU A 18 -3.93 8.68 -6.25
C LEU A 18 -5.19 7.87 -6.56
N ALA A 19 -5.23 6.64 -6.05
CA ALA A 19 -6.35 5.72 -6.27
C ALA A 19 -7.63 6.21 -5.58
N PHE A 20 -8.78 5.92 -6.18
CA PHE A 20 -10.07 6.01 -5.50
C PHE A 20 -10.21 4.85 -4.52
N ASN A 21 -10.68 5.11 -3.30
CA ASN A 21 -10.93 4.09 -2.29
C ASN A 21 -12.30 4.30 -1.60
N PRO A 22 -13.02 3.22 -1.27
CA PRO A 22 -14.21 3.30 -0.43
C PRO A 22 -13.82 3.52 1.04
N SER A 23 -14.84 3.66 1.90
CA SER A 23 -14.66 3.73 3.36
C SER A 23 -14.11 2.45 3.99
N HIS A 24 -14.22 1.31 3.30
CA HIS A 24 -13.65 0.04 3.76
C HIS A 24 -12.13 0.14 3.71
N LEU A 25 -11.50 0.25 4.88
CA LEU A 25 -10.06 0.44 4.99
C LEU A 25 -9.30 -0.77 4.41
N GLU A 26 -8.07 -0.53 3.98
CA GLU A 26 -7.13 -1.53 3.45
C GLU A 26 -7.49 -2.20 2.12
N ILE A 27 -8.77 -2.26 1.73
CA ILE A 27 -9.22 -2.96 0.51
C ILE A 27 -8.65 -2.38 -0.79
N VAL A 28 -8.24 -1.11 -0.77
CA VAL A 28 -7.61 -0.45 -1.92
C VAL A 28 -6.15 -0.90 -2.14
N SER A 29 -5.49 -1.45 -1.13
CA SER A 29 -4.09 -1.91 -1.25
C SER A 29 -3.88 -2.89 -2.42
N PRO A 30 -4.59 -4.02 -2.52
CA PRO A 30 -4.43 -4.92 -3.66
C PRO A 30 -4.84 -4.30 -5.00
N VAL A 31 -5.77 -3.34 -5.01
CA VAL A 31 -6.17 -2.61 -6.22
C VAL A 31 -5.00 -1.76 -6.77
N VAL A 32 -4.27 -1.08 -5.88
CA VAL A 32 -3.06 -0.32 -6.24
C VAL A 32 -1.98 -1.25 -6.78
N ILE A 33 -1.73 -2.39 -6.12
CA ILE A 33 -0.75 -3.37 -6.60
C ILE A 33 -1.10 -3.88 -8.00
N GLY A 34 -2.36 -4.25 -8.24
CA GLY A 34 -2.83 -4.67 -9.56
C GLY A 34 -2.68 -3.57 -10.63
N SER A 35 -3.00 -2.32 -10.28
CA SER A 35 -2.80 -1.18 -11.18
C SER A 35 -1.33 -0.95 -11.53
N VAL A 36 -0.42 -1.07 -10.55
CA VAL A 36 1.02 -0.98 -10.81
C VAL A 36 1.50 -2.14 -11.65
N ARG A 37 1.06 -3.36 -11.36
CA ARG A 37 1.40 -4.55 -12.15
C ARG A 37 1.02 -4.37 -13.62
N ALA A 38 -0.20 -3.91 -13.88
CA ALA A 38 -0.66 -3.66 -15.25
C ALA A 38 0.19 -2.60 -15.98
N ARG A 39 0.70 -1.58 -15.26
CA ARG A 39 1.59 -0.56 -15.83
C ARG A 39 2.98 -1.12 -16.14
N LEU A 40 3.54 -1.96 -15.27
CA LEU A 40 4.82 -2.64 -15.51
C LEU A 40 4.72 -3.61 -16.70
N ASP A 41 3.64 -4.39 -16.77
CA ASP A 41 3.39 -5.29 -17.90
C ASP A 41 3.27 -4.51 -19.22
N ARG A 42 2.63 -3.33 -19.21
CA ARG A 42 2.52 -2.45 -20.39
C ARG A 42 3.87 -1.86 -20.83
N LEU A 43 4.82 -1.69 -19.91
CA LEU A 43 6.16 -1.22 -20.22
C LEU A 43 7.06 -2.34 -20.77
N ASP A 44 6.59 -3.59 -20.79
CA ASP A 44 7.38 -4.79 -21.08
C ASP A 44 8.63 -4.92 -20.19
N GLU A 45 8.53 -4.38 -18.97
CA GLU A 45 9.62 -4.36 -17.99
C GLU A 45 9.11 -4.85 -16.62
N PRO A 46 8.84 -6.16 -16.46
CA PRO A 46 8.20 -6.70 -15.26
C PRO A 46 9.05 -6.57 -13.97
N SER A 47 10.36 -6.36 -14.12
CA SER A 47 11.32 -6.16 -13.02
C SER A 47 11.82 -4.71 -12.89
N SER A 48 11.15 -3.75 -13.55
CA SER A 48 11.57 -2.35 -13.57
C SER A 48 11.08 -1.58 -12.37
N ASN A 49 11.90 -0.61 -11.96
CA ASN A 49 11.61 0.31 -10.86
C ASN A 49 10.94 1.60 -11.36
N LYS A 50 10.40 1.62 -12.59
CA LYS A 50 9.77 2.79 -13.21
C LYS A 50 8.40 3.14 -12.62
N VAL A 51 7.74 2.21 -11.94
CA VAL A 51 6.43 2.44 -11.31
C VAL A 51 6.51 2.04 -9.85
N LEU A 52 6.38 3.03 -8.95
CA LEU A 52 6.51 2.81 -7.51
C LEU A 52 5.12 2.79 -6.85
N PRO A 53 4.67 1.66 -6.28
CA PRO A 53 3.48 1.63 -5.45
C PRO A 53 3.80 2.18 -4.05
N ILE A 54 2.94 3.08 -3.58
CA ILE A 54 2.95 3.61 -2.21
C ILE A 54 1.57 3.36 -1.61
N THR A 55 1.51 2.72 -0.44
CA THR A 55 0.26 2.52 0.31
C THR A 55 0.35 3.17 1.69
N ILE A 56 -0.74 3.84 2.11
CA ILE A 56 -0.84 4.53 3.39
C ILE A 56 -1.90 3.82 4.23
N HIS A 57 -1.55 3.53 5.48
CA HIS A 57 -2.35 2.72 6.39
C HIS A 57 -2.58 3.44 7.72
N GLY A 58 -3.73 3.19 8.35
CA GLY A 58 -3.94 3.49 9.76
C GLY A 58 -3.39 2.38 10.64
N ASP A 59 -2.93 2.70 11.84
CA ASP A 59 -2.39 1.74 12.82
C ASP A 59 -3.39 0.66 13.22
N ALA A 60 -4.63 1.01 13.53
CA ALA A 60 -5.66 0.02 13.90
C ALA A 60 -6.08 -0.85 12.70
N ALA A 61 -6.11 -0.26 11.49
CA ALA A 61 -6.57 -0.96 10.29
C ALA A 61 -5.52 -1.97 9.79
N ILE A 62 -4.23 -1.60 9.80
CA ILE A 62 -3.16 -2.46 9.30
C ILE A 62 -2.98 -3.74 10.12
N THR A 63 -3.28 -3.70 11.41
CA THR A 63 -3.20 -4.86 12.31
C THR A 63 -4.44 -5.75 12.26
N GLY A 64 -5.61 -5.18 11.94
CA GLY A 64 -6.90 -5.86 12.07
C GLY A 64 -7.49 -6.41 10.76
N GLN A 65 -7.08 -5.91 9.59
CA GLN A 65 -7.66 -6.29 8.31
C GLN A 65 -6.84 -7.39 7.61
N GLY A 66 -7.45 -8.56 7.38
CA GLY A 66 -6.80 -9.72 6.76
C GLY A 66 -6.25 -9.46 5.35
N VAL A 67 -6.89 -8.57 4.58
CA VAL A 67 -6.44 -8.18 3.23
C VAL A 67 -5.01 -7.62 3.21
N VAL A 68 -4.52 -7.07 4.33
CA VAL A 68 -3.14 -6.60 4.46
C VAL A 68 -2.17 -7.78 4.37
N GLN A 69 -2.44 -8.87 5.11
CA GLN A 69 -1.62 -10.08 5.09
C GLN A 69 -1.74 -10.83 3.76
N GLU A 70 -2.94 -10.86 3.16
CA GLU A 70 -3.14 -11.42 1.82
C GLU A 70 -2.29 -10.66 0.78
N THR A 71 -2.34 -9.33 0.81
CA THR A 71 -1.53 -8.49 -0.10
C THR A 71 -0.03 -8.66 0.15
N LEU A 72 0.38 -8.82 1.41
CA LEU A 72 1.76 -9.12 1.76
C LEU A 72 2.22 -10.47 1.20
N ASN A 73 1.40 -11.51 1.35
CA ASN A 73 1.68 -12.84 0.84
C ASN A 73 1.82 -12.85 -0.69
N MET A 74 1.11 -11.95 -1.39
CA MET A 74 1.24 -11.76 -2.84
C MET A 74 2.50 -11.00 -3.28
N SER A 75 3.22 -10.32 -2.38
CA SER A 75 4.31 -9.39 -2.74
C SER A 75 5.46 -10.01 -3.56
N LYS A 76 5.68 -11.32 -3.41
CA LYS A 76 6.69 -12.12 -4.13
C LYS A 76 6.10 -13.23 -4.99
N ALA A 77 4.78 -13.27 -5.12
CA ALA A 77 4.13 -14.21 -6.02
C ALA A 77 4.32 -13.74 -7.47
N ARG A 78 4.82 -14.60 -8.36
CA ARG A 78 5.17 -14.27 -9.76
C ARG A 78 4.12 -13.45 -10.51
N GLY A 79 2.83 -13.74 -10.30
CA GLY A 79 1.72 -13.05 -10.97
C GLY A 79 1.35 -11.68 -10.38
N TYR A 80 1.87 -11.33 -9.21
CA TYR A 80 1.47 -10.16 -8.42
C TYR A 80 2.66 -9.28 -7.99
N GLU A 81 3.90 -9.77 -8.14
CA GLU A 81 5.10 -9.02 -7.79
C GLU A 81 5.21 -7.74 -8.65
N VAL A 82 5.57 -6.65 -7.97
CA VAL A 82 5.72 -5.30 -8.53
C VAL A 82 7.06 -4.65 -8.11
N GLY A 83 8.07 -5.46 -7.77
CA GLY A 83 9.40 -4.99 -7.34
C GLY A 83 9.50 -4.51 -5.89
N GLY A 84 8.37 -4.38 -5.19
CA GLY A 84 8.31 -3.93 -3.80
C GLY A 84 7.22 -2.89 -3.61
N THR A 85 6.95 -2.48 -2.37
CA THR A 85 5.96 -1.44 -2.07
C THR A 85 6.42 -0.63 -0.87
N VAL A 86 6.39 0.70 -0.99
CA VAL A 86 6.60 1.57 0.15
C VAL A 86 5.29 1.65 0.93
N ARG A 87 5.32 1.23 2.19
CA ARG A 87 4.14 1.20 3.07
C ARG A 87 4.35 2.17 4.21
N ILE A 88 3.49 3.19 4.28
CA ILE A 88 3.53 4.21 5.32
C ILE A 88 2.40 3.92 6.30
N VAL A 89 2.73 3.83 7.59
CA VAL A 89 1.74 3.68 8.65
C VAL A 89 1.62 4.99 9.41
N ILE A 90 0.44 5.59 9.36
CA ILE A 90 0.10 6.74 10.18
C ILE A 90 -0.33 6.22 11.55
N ASN A 91 0.65 6.15 12.47
CA ASN A 91 0.45 5.64 13.82
C ASN A 91 0.13 6.77 14.80
N ASN A 92 -1.15 7.13 14.87
CA ASN A 92 -1.67 8.10 15.83
C ASN A 92 -2.02 7.46 17.19
N GLN A 93 -1.80 6.15 17.36
CA GLN A 93 -2.03 5.37 18.58
C GLN A 93 -3.51 5.26 18.99
N VAL A 94 -4.45 5.47 18.06
CA VAL A 94 -5.89 5.37 18.33
C VAL A 94 -6.70 5.02 17.08
N GLY A 95 -7.45 3.93 17.15
CA GLY A 95 -8.47 3.56 16.18
C GLY A 95 -9.85 4.02 16.64
N PHE A 96 -10.30 5.20 16.20
CA PHE A 96 -11.55 5.82 16.64
C PHE A 96 -11.59 6.00 18.17
N THR A 97 -12.26 5.12 18.92
CA THR A 97 -12.29 5.13 20.39
C THR A 97 -11.42 4.04 21.03
N THR A 98 -10.81 3.17 20.22
CA THR A 98 -9.96 2.07 20.68
C THR A 98 -8.50 2.51 20.70
N SER A 99 -8.01 2.87 21.88
CA SER A 99 -6.62 3.31 22.10
C SER A 99 -5.78 2.30 22.89
N ASN A 100 -6.42 1.42 23.65
CA ASN A 100 -5.72 0.37 24.39
C ASN A 100 -5.14 -0.67 23.40
N PRO A 101 -3.80 -0.84 23.33
CA PRO A 101 -3.20 -1.75 22.38
C PRO A 101 -3.67 -3.20 22.52
N LEU A 102 -4.02 -3.64 23.73
CA LEU A 102 -4.50 -5.00 23.99
C LEU A 102 -5.86 -5.28 23.34
N ASP A 103 -6.65 -4.24 23.09
CA ASP A 103 -7.94 -4.36 22.40
C ASP A 103 -7.79 -4.25 20.87
N ALA A 104 -6.69 -3.62 20.41
CA ALA A 104 -6.46 -3.37 18.99
C ALA A 104 -5.55 -4.41 18.30
N ARG A 105 -4.62 -5.05 19.05
CA ARG A 105 -3.64 -5.98 18.50
C ARG A 105 -3.03 -6.91 19.57
N SER A 106 -2.47 -8.02 19.12
CA SER A 106 -1.81 -9.01 20.00
C SER A 106 -0.27 -8.98 19.92
N THR A 107 0.31 -7.98 19.25
CA THR A 107 1.76 -7.84 19.06
C THR A 107 2.25 -6.45 19.45
N ALA A 108 3.52 -6.34 19.88
CA ALA A 108 4.12 -5.06 20.24
C ALA A 108 4.25 -4.11 19.04
N VAL A 109 4.61 -4.65 17.86
CA VAL A 109 4.79 -3.90 16.62
C VAL A 109 3.53 -4.03 15.74
N LEU A 110 3.18 -2.95 15.04
CA LEU A 110 2.03 -2.87 14.14
C LEU A 110 2.15 -3.77 12.91
N TYR A 111 3.34 -3.79 12.33
CA TYR A 111 3.57 -4.48 11.08
C TYR A 111 5.06 -4.78 10.96
N ARG A 112 5.42 -6.01 10.59
CA ARG A 112 6.82 -6.40 10.39
C ARG A 112 6.98 -7.08 9.04
N TYR A 113 7.78 -6.45 8.18
CA TYR A 113 8.28 -7.07 6.95
C TYR A 113 9.51 -7.92 7.32
N ARG A 114 9.61 -9.14 6.79
CA ARG A 114 10.85 -9.92 6.75
C ARG A 114 11.33 -10.01 5.32
#